data_AF-B0CNI3-F1
#
_entry.id   AF-B0CNI3-F1
#
_cell.length_a   1.000
_cell.length_b   1.000
_cell.length_c   1.000
_cell.angle_alpha   90.00
_cell.angle_beta   90.00
_cell.angle_gamma   90.00
#
_symmetry.space_group_name_H-M   'P 1'
#
loop_
_entity.id
_entity.type
_entity.pdbx_description
1 polymer ?
#
loop_
_entity_poly.entity_id
_entity_poly.type
_entity_poly.pdbx_seq_one_letter_code
_entity_poly.pdbx_strand_id
1 'polypeptide(L)'
;MSEILPIVQLLHHYANLQPPVTITFEQLIKFTAYASRLKDDLLLVQPSSYSLSRGPPILSPAIQLFLSEACLIPLDAVPQIWVALANISWTTKLELASTDGNFEAAYRTFGHTQGICMYS
;
A
#
# COMPACT_ATOMS: atom_id res chain seq x y z
N MET A 1 -24.54 -2.50 5.95
CA MET A 1 -24.24 -1.61 4.79
C MET A 1 -23.62 -0.32 5.31
N SER A 2 -22.46 -0.38 5.98
CA SER A 2 -21.94 0.78 6.75
C SER A 2 -20.50 1.18 6.40
N GLU A 3 -19.86 0.48 5.46
CA GLU A 3 -18.43 0.64 5.16
C GLU A 3 -18.15 1.44 3.88
N ILE A 4 -19.19 1.78 3.10
CA ILE A 4 -19.04 2.44 1.78
C ILE A 4 -18.94 3.96 1.94
N LEU A 5 -19.59 4.51 2.97
CA LEU A 5 -19.62 5.95 3.25
C LEU A 5 -18.23 6.57 3.48
N PRO A 6 -17.32 5.97 4.30
CA PRO A 6 -15.99 6.54 4.49
C PRO A 6 -15.15 6.49 3.20
N ILE A 7 -15.32 5.46 2.37
CA ILE A 7 -14.61 5.34 1.09
C ILE A 7 -15.06 6.46 0.14
N VAL A 8 -16.36 6.72 0.04
CA VAL A 8 -16.91 7.78 -0.82
C VAL A 8 -16.47 9.17 -0.34
N GLN A 9 -16.46 9.42 0.97
CA GLN A 9 -16.01 10.71 1.52
C GLN A 9 -14.52 10.96 1.26
N LEU A 10 -13.70 9.91 1.33
CA LEU A 10 -12.27 9.99 1.04
C LEU A 10 -12.02 10.26 -0.45
N LEU A 11 -12.74 9.58 -1.35
CA LEU A 11 -12.69 9.84 -2.79
C LEU A 11 -13.10 11.29 -3.14
N HIS A 12 -14.12 11.83 -2.46
CA HIS A 12 -14.62 13.18 -2.71
C HIS A 12 -13.67 14.29 -2.20
N HIS A 13 -12.93 14.01 -1.13
CA HIS A 13 -11.92 14.91 -0.59
C HIS A 13 -10.70 15.02 -1.54
N TYR A 14 -10.28 13.90 -2.12
CA TYR A 14 -9.19 13.83 -3.08
C TYR A 14 -9.49 14.55 -4.40
N ALA A 15 -10.74 14.54 -4.85
CA ALA A 15 -11.15 15.22 -6.09
C ALA A 15 -10.95 16.76 -6.05
N ASN A 16 -10.75 17.37 -4.87
CA ASN A 16 -10.73 18.82 -4.70
C ASN A 16 -9.35 19.45 -4.47
N LEU A 17 -8.28 18.69 -4.22
CA LEU A 17 -7.01 19.27 -3.72
C LEU A 17 -5.85 19.26 -4.73
N GLN A 18 -5.90 18.47 -5.79
CA GLN A 18 -4.89 18.38 -6.85
C GLN A 18 -5.58 18.00 -8.18
N PRO A 19 -4.94 18.15 -9.36
CA PRO A 19 -5.50 17.62 -10.61
C PRO A 19 -5.99 16.19 -10.35
N PRO A 20 -7.20 15.80 -10.80
CA PRO A 20 -7.88 14.62 -10.28
C PRO A 20 -7.01 13.39 -10.51
N VAL A 21 -6.30 12.99 -9.46
CA VAL A 21 -5.54 11.75 -9.45
C VAL A 21 -6.59 10.66 -9.47
N THR A 22 -6.87 10.17 -10.67
CA THR A 22 -7.88 9.15 -10.88
C THR A 22 -7.25 7.83 -10.48
N ILE A 23 -7.44 7.45 -9.22
CA ILE A 23 -7.02 6.14 -8.72
C ILE A 23 -8.11 5.14 -9.05
N THR A 24 -7.76 4.12 -9.83
CA THR A 24 -8.70 3.07 -10.19
C THR A 24 -8.85 2.07 -9.04
N PHE A 25 -9.99 1.40 -8.98
CA PHE A 25 -10.23 0.34 -7.99
C PHE A 25 -9.19 -0.80 -8.08
N GLU A 26 -8.73 -1.10 -9.30
CA GLU A 26 -7.66 -2.06 -9.54
C GLU A 26 -6.35 -1.64 -8.86
N GLN A 27 -5.98 -0.36 -8.93
CA GLN A 27 -4.78 0.16 -8.27
C GLN A 27 -4.88 0.05 -6.74
N LEU A 28 -6.06 0.29 -6.15
CA LEU A 28 -6.29 0.14 -4.71
C LEU A 28 -6.21 -1.32 -4.26
N ILE A 29 -6.77 -2.24 -5.06
CA ILE A 29 -6.66 -3.68 -4.81
C ILE A 29 -5.19 -4.12 -4.87
N LYS A 30 -4.46 -3.69 -5.90
CA LYS A 30 -3.03 -3.99 -6.08
C LYS A 30 -2.20 -3.43 -4.93
N PHE A 31 -2.48 -2.20 -4.51
CA PHE A 31 -1.84 -1.55 -3.36
C PHE A 31 -2.05 -2.36 -2.08
N THR A 32 -3.29 -2.76 -1.80
CA THR A 32 -3.64 -3.54 -0.61
C THR A 32 -2.92 -4.89 -0.61
N ALA A 33 -2.93 -5.59 -1.75
CA ALA A 33 -2.23 -6.87 -1.90
C ALA A 33 -0.72 -6.71 -1.69
N TYR A 34 -0.10 -5.70 -2.27
CA TYR A 34 1.35 -5.49 -2.19
C TYR A 34 1.77 -5.07 -0.78
N ALA A 35 1.05 -4.12 -0.18
CA ALA A 35 1.30 -3.70 1.18
C ALA A 35 1.07 -4.83 2.20
N SER A 36 0.13 -5.75 1.94
CA SER A 36 -0.07 -6.93 2.79
C SER A 36 1.10 -7.92 2.77
N ARG A 37 1.94 -7.88 1.72
CA ARG A 37 3.15 -8.72 1.59
C ARG A 37 4.40 -8.06 2.17
N LEU A 38 4.40 -6.73 2.31
CA LEU A 38 5.50 -5.96 2.89
C LEU A 38 5.42 -5.86 4.42
N LYS A 39 4.58 -6.65 5.09
CA LYS A 39 4.38 -6.54 6.55
C LYS A 39 5.67 -6.77 7.31
N ASP A 40 6.46 -7.75 6.89
CA ASP A 40 7.71 -8.10 7.56
C ASP A 40 8.76 -6.99 7.36
N ASP A 41 8.88 -6.43 6.16
CA ASP A 41 9.70 -5.24 5.89
C ASP A 41 9.23 -4.01 6.69
N LEU A 42 7.92 -3.83 6.84
CA LEU A 42 7.32 -2.76 7.61
C LEU A 42 7.57 -2.90 9.11
N LEU A 43 7.66 -4.13 9.63
CA LEU A 43 7.97 -4.42 11.03
C LEU A 43 9.45 -4.28 11.35
N LEU A 44 10.34 -4.59 10.39
CA LEU A 44 11.78 -4.54 10.57
C LEU A 44 12.28 -3.15 11.01
N VAL A 45 11.61 -2.10 10.55
CA VAL A 45 11.93 -0.71 10.87
C VAL A 45 11.28 -0.21 12.17
N GLN A 46 10.43 -1.02 12.81
CA GLN A 46 9.74 -0.65 14.04
C GLN A 46 10.54 -1.07 15.28
N PRO A 47 10.40 -0.33 16.40
CA PRO A 47 10.99 -0.74 17.65
C PRO A 47 10.39 -2.08 18.13
N SER A 48 11.17 -2.84 18.90
CA SER A 48 10.74 -4.15 19.44
C SER A 48 9.50 -4.09 20.34
N SER A 49 9.14 -2.90 20.84
CA SER A 49 7.93 -2.65 21.62
C SER A 49 6.68 -2.38 20.76
N TYR A 50 6.79 -2.40 19.43
CA TYR A 50 5.70 -2.08 18.53
C TYR A 50 4.63 -3.18 18.53
N SER A 51 3.36 -2.78 18.59
CA SER A 51 2.24 -3.73 18.62
C SER A 51 1.93 -4.25 17.22
N LEU A 52 1.96 -5.57 17.06
CA LEU A 52 1.59 -6.27 15.81
C LEU A 52 0.09 -6.18 15.47
N SER A 53 -0.73 -5.65 16.37
CA SER A 53 -2.18 -5.54 16.19
C SER A 53 -2.60 -4.50 15.14
N ARG A 54 -1.70 -3.59 14.73
CA ARG A 54 -1.98 -2.53 13.76
C ARG A 54 -0.78 -2.24 12.86
N GLY A 55 -1.03 -1.89 11.60
CA GLY A 55 0.02 -1.44 10.69
C GLY A 55 0.67 -0.14 11.14
N PRO A 56 1.94 0.10 10.76
CA PRO A 56 2.66 1.32 11.16
C PRO A 56 1.94 2.58 10.70
N PRO A 57 1.95 3.65 11.51
CA PRO A 57 1.26 4.89 11.17
C PRO A 57 1.87 5.61 9.97
N ILE A 58 3.16 5.38 9.71
CA ILE A 58 3.93 6.03 8.64
C ILE A 58 4.74 4.97 7.91
N LEU A 59 4.67 4.98 6.59
CA LEU A 59 5.50 4.14 5.71
C LEU A 59 6.90 4.74 5.57
N SER A 60 7.93 3.89 5.46
CA SER A 60 9.27 4.37 5.12
C SER A 60 9.28 4.94 3.68
N PRO A 61 10.18 5.89 3.36
CA PRO A 61 10.26 6.46 2.00
C PRO A 61 10.46 5.41 0.91
N ALA A 62 11.25 4.37 1.18
CA ALA A 62 11.48 3.26 0.24
C ALA A 62 10.19 2.49 -0.07
N ILE A 63 9.36 2.22 0.94
CA ILE A 63 8.09 1.52 0.75
C ILE A 63 7.08 2.41 0.03
N GLN A 64 7.07 3.72 0.31
CA GLN A 64 6.22 4.66 -0.41
C GLN A 64 6.57 4.71 -1.89
N LEU A 65 7.87 4.76 -2.23
CA LEU A 65 8.36 4.74 -3.61
C LEU A 65 7.99 3.43 -4.31
N PHE A 66 8.24 2.29 -3.65
CA PHE A 66 7.88 1.00 -4.21
C PHE A 66 6.38 0.89 -4.50
N LEU A 67 5.51 1.25 -3.54
CA LEU A 67 4.06 1.19 -3.75
C LEU A 67 3.59 2.17 -4.82
N SER A 68 4.22 3.34 -4.92
CA SER A 68 3.94 4.31 -5.98
C SER A 68 4.24 3.71 -7.37
N GLU A 69 5.44 3.19 -7.57
CA GLU A 69 5.87 2.64 -8.86
C GLU A 69 5.13 1.34 -9.21
N ALA A 70 5.06 0.42 -8.25
CA ALA A 70 4.48 -0.90 -8.44
C ALA A 70 2.96 -0.85 -8.68
N CYS A 71 2.26 0.11 -8.07
CA CYS A 71 0.82 0.28 -8.24
C CYS A 71 0.44 1.38 -9.25
N LEU A 72 1.42 2.06 -9.86
CA LEU A 72 1.21 3.21 -10.74
C LEU A 72 0.38 4.32 -10.06
N ILE A 73 0.62 4.54 -8.78
CA ILE A 73 -0.06 5.54 -7.95
C ILE A 73 0.90 6.71 -7.73
N PRO A 74 0.45 7.97 -7.84
CA PRO A 74 1.28 9.11 -7.49
C PRO A 74 1.82 9.06 -6.06
N LEU A 75 3.10 9.38 -5.90
CA LEU A 75 3.82 9.24 -4.62
C LEU A 75 3.17 10.05 -3.48
N ASP A 76 2.65 11.23 -3.80
CA ASP A 76 1.92 12.11 -2.89
C ASP A 76 0.59 11.50 -2.38
N ALA A 77 -0.04 10.63 -3.17
CA ALA A 77 -1.27 9.94 -2.78
C ALA A 77 -1.01 8.71 -1.87
N VAL A 78 0.20 8.12 -1.91
CA VAL A 78 0.53 6.88 -1.18
C VAL A 78 0.31 6.99 0.34
N PRO A 79 0.77 8.04 1.06
CA PRO A 79 0.55 8.15 2.50
C PRO A 79 -0.93 8.16 2.89
N GLN A 80 -1.74 8.85 2.11
CA GLN A 80 -3.15 9.03 2.36
C GLN A 80 -3.95 7.73 2.04
N ILE A 81 -3.57 6.99 1.00
CA ILE A 81 -4.12 5.66 0.72
C ILE A 81 -3.73 4.68 1.81
N TRP A 82 -2.49 4.75 2.29
CA TRP A 82 -2.05 3.94 3.43
C TRP A 82 -2.89 4.23 4.67
N VAL A 83 -3.15 5.49 5.01
CA VAL A 83 -4.04 5.82 6.15
C VAL A 83 -5.43 5.18 6.00
N ALA A 84 -5.98 5.15 4.78
CA ALA A 84 -7.29 4.54 4.52
C ALA A 84 -7.28 3.00 4.55
N LEU A 85 -6.22 2.39 4.03
CA LEU A 85 -6.16 0.93 3.76
C LEU A 85 -5.19 0.18 4.65
N ALA A 86 -4.47 0.83 5.56
CA ALA A 86 -3.47 0.20 6.43
C ALA A 86 -4.09 -0.94 7.23
N ASN A 87 -5.26 -0.71 7.84
CA ASN A 87 -5.92 -1.75 8.64
C ASN A 87 -6.27 -2.97 7.78
N ILE A 88 -6.86 -2.75 6.60
CA ILE A 88 -7.25 -3.83 5.67
C ILE A 88 -6.01 -4.59 5.19
N SER A 89 -4.97 -3.85 4.77
CA SER A 89 -3.70 -4.43 4.33
C SER A 89 -3.03 -5.23 5.45
N TRP A 90 -3.21 -4.81 6.71
CA TRP A 90 -2.60 -5.43 7.89
C TRP A 90 -3.36 -6.65 8.40
N THR A 91 -4.68 -6.65 8.36
CA THR A 91 -5.50 -7.77 8.88
C THR A 91 -5.77 -8.83 7.83
N THR A 92 -5.87 -8.43 6.56
CA THR A 92 -6.31 -9.32 5.48
C THR A 92 -5.11 -9.66 4.61
N LYS A 93 -4.84 -10.97 4.45
CA LYS A 93 -3.91 -11.44 3.43
C LYS A 93 -4.69 -11.52 2.12
N LEU A 94 -4.58 -10.48 1.29
CA LEU A 94 -5.27 -10.44 0.01
C LEU A 94 -4.41 -11.17 -1.03
N GLU A 95 -4.67 -12.46 -1.24
CA GLU A 95 -4.00 -13.25 -2.28
C GLU A 95 -4.77 -13.11 -3.60
N LEU A 96 -4.25 -12.26 -4.48
CA LEU A 96 -4.76 -12.15 -5.84
C LEU A 96 -4.12 -13.22 -6.71
N ALA A 97 -4.89 -14.23 -7.11
CA ALA A 97 -4.45 -15.41 -7.87
C ALA A 97 -3.68 -15.09 -9.18
N SER A 98 -3.87 -13.89 -9.75
CA SER A 98 -3.19 -13.42 -10.98
C SER A 98 -2.07 -12.40 -10.72
N THR A 99 -1.84 -12.01 -9.47
CA THR A 99 -0.88 -10.94 -9.13
C THR A 99 0.44 -11.48 -8.58
N ASP A 100 0.59 -12.80 -8.38
CA ASP A 100 1.89 -13.36 -7.96
C ASP A 100 2.99 -13.11 -8.99
N GLY A 101 2.74 -13.40 -10.28
CA GLY A 101 3.69 -13.10 -11.34
C GLY A 101 3.91 -11.60 -11.55
N ASN A 102 2.87 -10.79 -11.34
CA ASN A 102 2.94 -9.33 -11.51
C ASN A 102 3.62 -8.64 -10.32
N PHE A 103 3.48 -9.20 -9.11
CA PHE A 103 4.16 -8.76 -7.89
C PHE A 103 5.64 -9.12 -7.95
N GLU A 104 5.99 -10.36 -8.31
CA GLU A 104 7.39 -10.75 -8.50
C GLU A 104 8.06 -9.90 -9.58
N ALA A 105 7.38 -9.63 -10.70
CA ALA A 105 7.90 -8.74 -11.73
C ALA A 105 8.09 -7.31 -11.21
N ALA A 106 7.09 -6.73 -10.54
CA ALA A 106 7.21 -5.41 -9.92
C ALA A 106 8.35 -5.36 -8.88
N TYR A 107 8.55 -6.44 -8.14
CA TYR A 107 9.63 -6.59 -7.19
C TYR A 107 11.00 -6.57 -7.85
N ARG A 108 11.18 -7.37 -8.90
CA ARG A 108 12.43 -7.41 -9.67
C ARG A 108 12.75 -6.07 -10.33
N THR A 109 11.73 -5.33 -10.76
CA THR A 109 11.90 -4.05 -11.44
C THR A 109 12.15 -2.88 -10.47
N PHE A 110 11.41 -2.81 -9.36
CA PHE A 110 11.38 -1.62 -8.49
C PHE A 110 11.85 -1.89 -7.05
N GLY A 111 11.86 -3.14 -6.59
CA GLY A 111 12.28 -3.50 -5.23
C GLY A 111 13.79 -3.41 -5.01
N HIS A 112 14.59 -3.87 -5.99
CA HIS A 112 16.06 -3.88 -5.88
C HIS A 112 16.68 -2.49 -5.78
N THR A 113 16.14 -1.50 -6.49
CA THR A 113 16.61 -0.12 -6.45
C THR A 113 16.28 0.58 -5.13
N GLN A 114 15.31 0.05 -4.38
CA GLN A 114 14.83 0.58 -3.10
C GLN A 114 15.30 -0.24 -1.89
N GLY A 115 16.12 -1.28 -2.10
CA GLY A 115 16.68 -2.10 -1.02
C GLY A 115 15.69 -3.04 -0.33
N ILE A 116 14.56 -3.34 -0.97
CA ILE A 116 13.54 -4.26 -0.44
C ILE A 116 13.89 -5.69 -0.94
N CYS A 117 13.83 -6.73 -0.08
CA CYS A 117 14.06 -8.14 -0.47
C CYS A 117 12.79 -9.02 -0.59
N MET A 118 12.68 -9.83 -1.66
CA MET A 118 11.45 -10.56 -2.05
C MET A 118 11.01 -11.63 -1.04
N TYR A 119 11.90 -12.02 -0.14
CA TYR A 119 11.73 -13.12 0.82
C TYR A 119 11.81 -12.67 2.28
N SER A 120 11.65 -11.37 2.57
CA SER A 120 11.56 -10.89 3.96
C SER A 120 10.31 -11.39 4.65
#